data_AF-A0A918GQE3-F1
#
_entry.id   AF-A0A918GQE3-F1
#
_cell.length_a   1.000
_cell.length_b   1.000
_cell.length_c   1.000
_cell.angle_alpha   90.00
_cell.angle_beta   90.00
_cell.angle_gamma   90.00
#
_symmetry.space_group_name_H-M   'P 1'
#
loop_
_entity.id
_entity.type
_entity.pdbx_description
1 polymer ?
#
loop_
_entity_poly.entity_id
_entity_poly.type
_entity_poly.pdbx_seq_one_letter_code
_entity_poly.pdbx_strand_id
1 'polypeptide(L)'
;MEWIAENRMVALIAACEVGFWVVLGAGLLARYVLKWRRTSVVLLLCTPVLDVVLLVAAAVDIGGGGEAGLQHALGTIYLGFSVVFGPGLIRWADARVAHRFAGGPPPRKVPKSGPVRLAHEWREWGKCVAACAIAAAAILFLSYVVGTPDRTEALWRDCLPRLELLIGVWFVLGPLWKLLDRRKVSA
;
A
#
# COMPACT_ATOMS: atom_id res chain seq x y z
N MET A 1 6.87 -4.70 28.45
CA MET A 1 7.74 -4.95 27.27
C MET A 1 7.46 -6.29 26.61
N GLU A 2 6.83 -7.25 27.30
CA GLU A 2 6.49 -8.58 26.75
C GLU A 2 5.46 -8.53 25.61
N TRP A 3 4.50 -7.61 25.62
CA TRP A 3 3.52 -7.44 24.53
C TRP A 3 4.13 -7.07 23.17
N ILE A 4 5.23 -6.30 23.17
CA ILE A 4 5.96 -5.93 21.93
C ILE A 4 6.76 -7.12 21.42
N ALA A 5 7.26 -7.97 22.32
CA ALA A 5 7.95 -9.20 21.95
C ALA A 5 6.98 -10.25 21.37
N GLU A 6 5.75 -10.30 21.89
CA GLU A 6 4.67 -11.19 21.44
C GLU A 6 4.05 -10.74 20.10
N ASN A 7 4.05 -9.43 19.81
CA ASN A 7 3.50 -8.84 18.58
C ASN A 7 4.55 -8.02 17.80
N ARG A 8 5.77 -8.54 17.68
CA ARG A 8 6.90 -7.87 17.01
C ARG A 8 6.55 -7.30 15.63
N MET A 9 5.77 -8.05 14.86
CA MET A 9 5.34 -7.63 13.52
C MET A 9 4.32 -6.50 13.53
N VAL A 10 3.38 -6.47 14.49
CA VAL A 10 2.43 -5.35 14.61
C VAL A 10 3.18 -4.08 14.98
N ALA A 11 4.15 -4.19 15.89
CA ALA A 11 5.03 -3.06 16.24
C ALA A 11 5.86 -2.59 15.04
N LEU A 12 6.33 -3.51 14.19
CA LEU A 12 7.06 -3.19 12.96
C LEU A 12 6.18 -2.48 11.93
N ILE A 13 4.96 -2.97 11.69
CA ILE A 13 3.99 -2.31 10.81
C ILE A 13 3.68 -0.90 11.34
N ALA A 14 3.41 -0.76 12.64
CA ALA A 14 3.14 0.54 13.25
C ALA A 14 4.36 1.48 13.17
N ALA A 15 5.58 0.97 13.36
CA ALA A 15 6.80 1.75 13.24
C ALA A 15 7.04 2.20 11.79
N CYS A 16 6.77 1.34 10.80
CA CYS A 16 6.83 1.68 9.38
C CYS A 16 5.79 2.74 9.01
N GLU A 17 4.57 2.63 9.53
CA GLU A 17 3.51 3.63 9.33
C GLU A 17 3.94 4.99 9.92
N VAL A 18 4.42 5.01 11.16
CA VAL A 18 4.92 6.24 11.80
C VAL A 18 6.11 6.81 11.01
N GLY A 19 7.05 5.95 10.60
CA GLY A 19 8.21 6.35 9.79
C GLY A 19 7.80 6.97 8.45
N PHE A 20 6.82 6.37 7.77
CA PHE A 20 6.23 6.89 6.53
C PHE A 20 5.70 8.31 6.72
N TRP A 21 4.88 8.54 7.75
CA TRP A 21 4.29 9.85 8.02
C TRP A 21 5.34 10.89 8.41
N VAL A 22 6.34 10.50 9.19
CA VAL A 22 7.46 11.38 9.58
C VAL A 22 8.27 11.78 8.35
N VAL A 23 8.63 10.82 7.49
CA VAL A 23 9.41 11.06 6.27
C VAL A 23 8.62 11.93 5.28
N LEU A 24 7.33 11.63 5.09
CA LEU A 24 6.45 12.42 4.23
C LEU A 24 6.31 13.86 4.75
N GLY A 25 6.05 14.02 6.05
CA GLY A 25 5.92 15.33 6.69
C GLY A 25 7.21 16.13 6.60
N ALA A 26 8.36 15.52 6.93
CA ALA A 26 9.67 16.15 6.82
C ALA A 26 10.03 16.51 5.37
N GLY A 27 9.71 15.64 4.40
CA GLY A 27 9.92 15.89 2.97
C GLY A 27 9.11 17.06 2.45
N LEU A 28 7.85 17.21 2.89
CA LEU A 28 6.99 18.34 2.57
C LEU A 28 7.45 19.63 3.26
N LEU A 29 7.83 19.57 4.54
CA LEU A 29 8.39 20.71 5.27
C LEU A 29 9.67 21.23 4.60
N ALA A 30 10.59 20.33 4.25
CA ALA A 30 11.80 20.69 3.53
C ALA A 30 11.50 21.37 2.19
N ARG A 31 10.47 20.92 1.47
CA ARG A 31 10.09 21.47 0.17
C ARG A 31 9.43 22.84 0.25
N TYR A 32 8.52 23.05 1.20
CA TYR A 32 7.68 24.25 1.23
C TYR A 32 8.14 25.31 2.22
N VAL A 33 8.72 24.91 3.36
CA VAL A 33 9.25 25.83 4.37
C VAL A 33 10.70 26.20 4.03
N LEU A 34 11.55 25.19 3.82
CA LEU A 34 12.99 25.38 3.56
C LEU A 34 13.33 25.57 2.08
N LYS A 35 12.37 25.37 1.17
CA LYS A 35 12.54 25.43 -0.31
C LYS A 35 13.59 24.45 -0.86
N TRP A 36 13.97 23.42 -0.10
CA TRP A 36 14.98 22.43 -0.47
C TRP A 36 14.40 21.27 -1.27
N ARG A 37 14.24 21.50 -2.58
CA ARG A 37 13.69 20.50 -3.50
C ARG A 37 14.47 19.18 -3.53
N ARG A 38 15.81 19.23 -3.49
CA ARG A 38 16.66 18.01 -3.50
C ARG A 38 16.47 17.17 -2.24
N THR A 39 16.48 17.82 -1.07
CA THR A 39 16.26 17.15 0.22
C THR A 39 14.88 16.53 0.29
N SER A 40 13.85 17.21 -0.21
CA SER A 40 12.49 16.65 -0.31
C SER A 40 12.44 15.36 -1.15
N VAL A 41 13.08 15.35 -2.33
CA VAL A 41 13.13 14.15 -3.19
C VAL A 41 13.85 13.00 -2.49
N VAL A 42 14.98 13.28 -1.82
CA VAL A 42 15.72 12.26 -1.07
C VAL A 42 14.88 11.69 0.06
N LEU A 43 14.21 12.53 0.85
CA LEU A 43 13.30 12.05 1.91
C LEU A 43 12.16 11.21 1.33
N LEU A 44 11.52 11.66 0.26
CA LEU A 44 10.42 10.90 -0.35
C LEU A 44 10.90 9.56 -0.95
N LEU A 45 12.17 9.44 -1.35
CA LEU A 45 12.79 8.18 -1.75
C LEU A 45 13.11 7.26 -0.56
N CYS A 46 13.16 7.76 0.68
CA CYS A 46 13.26 6.88 1.85
C CYS A 46 11.97 6.09 2.11
N THR A 47 10.84 6.49 1.52
CA THR A 47 9.56 5.79 1.65
C THR A 47 9.63 4.33 1.20
N PRO A 48 10.05 4.01 -0.05
CA PRO A 48 10.24 2.62 -0.47
C PRO A 48 11.35 1.90 0.30
N VAL A 49 12.31 2.64 0.88
CA VAL A 49 13.35 2.04 1.73
C VAL A 49 12.73 1.48 3.02
N LEU A 50 11.75 2.16 3.62
CA LEU A 50 11.01 1.64 4.77
C LEU A 50 10.25 0.35 4.43
N ASP A 51 9.66 0.27 3.23
CA ASP A 51 8.99 -0.96 2.77
C ASP A 51 9.98 -2.13 2.59
N VAL A 52 11.18 -1.85 2.05
CA VAL A 52 12.25 -2.87 1.94
C VAL A 52 12.71 -3.32 3.33
N VAL A 53 12.88 -2.39 4.27
CA VAL A 53 13.24 -2.74 5.66
C VAL A 53 12.18 -3.62 6.30
N LEU A 54 10.89 -3.34 6.10
CA LEU A 54 9.79 -4.18 6.57
C LEU A 54 9.88 -5.60 5.98
N LEU A 55 10.13 -5.72 4.68
CA LEU A 55 10.26 -7.01 4.02
C LEU A 55 11.47 -7.81 4.52
N VAL A 56 12.61 -7.15 4.73
CA VAL A 56 13.83 -7.77 5.27
C VAL A 56 13.59 -8.20 6.72
N ALA A 57 12.94 -7.38 7.54
CA ALA A 57 12.62 -7.74 8.92
C ALA A 57 11.68 -8.96 8.96
N ALA A 58 10.67 -9.02 8.09
CA ALA A 58 9.80 -10.17 7.93
C ALA A 58 10.58 -11.44 7.52
N ALA A 59 11.56 -11.30 6.60
CA ALA A 59 12.43 -12.40 6.21
C ALA A 59 13.32 -12.89 7.37
N VAL A 60 13.94 -11.97 8.12
CA VAL A 60 14.79 -12.33 9.26
C VAL A 60 14.00 -13.03 10.36
N ASP A 61 12.77 -12.61 10.61
CA ASP A 61 11.90 -13.21 11.63
C ASP A 61 11.48 -14.64 11.27
N ILE A 62 11.05 -14.87 10.03
CA ILE A 62 10.72 -16.23 9.52
C ILE A 62 11.98 -17.11 9.50
N GLY A 63 13.11 -16.59 9.03
CA GLY A 63 14.38 -17.31 8.98
C GLY A 63 14.97 -17.63 10.36
N GLY A 64 14.67 -16.79 11.37
CA GLY A 64 15.06 -16.99 12.77
C GLY A 64 14.23 -18.03 13.52
N GLY A 65 13.21 -18.61 12.88
CA GLY A 65 12.36 -19.65 13.46
C GLY A 65 10.96 -19.18 13.88
N GLY A 66 10.55 -17.97 13.51
CA GLY A 66 9.17 -17.50 13.71
C GLY A 66 8.17 -18.27 12.85
N GLU A 67 7.00 -18.59 13.39
CA GLU A 67 5.89 -19.16 12.62
C GLU A 67 5.24 -18.06 11.77
N ALA A 68 4.96 -18.40 10.51
CA ALA A 68 4.39 -17.47 9.57
C ALA A 68 2.88 -17.35 9.79
N GLY A 69 2.48 -16.30 10.51
CA GLY A 69 1.10 -16.08 10.94
C GLY A 69 0.36 -14.99 10.18
N LEU A 70 -0.80 -14.61 10.72
CA LEU A 70 -1.68 -13.57 10.19
C LEU A 70 -0.96 -12.20 10.09
N GLN A 71 0.03 -11.96 10.96
CA GLN A 71 0.79 -10.70 10.97
C GLN A 71 1.70 -10.58 9.74
N HIS A 72 2.34 -11.67 9.31
CA HIS A 72 3.17 -11.69 8.08
C HIS A 72 2.31 -11.50 6.83
N ALA A 73 1.12 -12.11 6.80
CA ALA A 73 0.12 -11.88 5.76
C ALA A 73 -0.34 -10.41 5.70
N LEU A 74 -0.58 -9.77 6.84
CA LEU A 74 -0.94 -8.36 6.89
C LEU A 74 0.21 -7.46 6.41
N GLY A 75 1.45 -7.79 6.78
CA GLY A 75 2.64 -7.06 6.33
C GLY A 75 2.83 -7.10 4.81
N THR A 76 2.62 -8.26 4.17
CA THR A 76 2.74 -8.39 2.71
C THR A 76 1.60 -7.69 1.97
N ILE A 77 0.37 -7.74 2.49
CA ILE A 77 -0.75 -6.94 1.97
C ILE A 77 -0.44 -5.45 2.09
N TYR A 78 0.00 -5.00 3.27
CA TYR A 78 0.38 -3.61 3.50
C TYR A 78 1.45 -3.15 2.50
N LEU A 79 2.50 -3.94 2.30
CA LEU A 79 3.57 -3.64 1.34
C LEU A 79 3.03 -3.53 -0.10
N GLY A 80 2.17 -4.46 -0.52
CA GLY A 80 1.53 -4.39 -1.84
C GLY A 80 0.71 -3.10 -2.03
N PHE A 81 -0.05 -2.70 -1.01
CA PHE A 81 -0.80 -1.45 -1.02
C PHE A 81 0.12 -0.22 -1.02
N SER A 82 1.16 -0.21 -0.18
CA SER A 82 2.14 0.89 -0.09
C SER A 82 2.84 1.13 -1.42
N VAL A 83 3.32 0.07 -2.09
CA VAL A 83 4.03 0.19 -3.37
C VAL A 83 3.13 0.72 -4.48
N VAL A 84 1.87 0.28 -4.55
CA VAL A 84 0.97 0.69 -5.64
C VAL A 84 0.29 2.03 -5.39
N PHE A 85 -0.22 2.25 -4.18
CA PHE A 85 -0.98 3.45 -3.83
C PHE A 85 -0.10 4.57 -3.25
N GLY A 86 1.03 4.25 -2.64
CA GLY A 86 1.94 5.19 -2.00
C GLY A 86 2.41 6.33 -2.91
N PRO A 87 2.93 6.06 -4.13
CA PRO A 87 3.31 7.13 -5.06
C PRO A 87 2.13 8.04 -5.44
N GLY A 88 0.90 7.53 -5.43
CA GLY A 88 -0.31 8.32 -5.65
C GLY A 88 -0.64 9.20 -4.43
N LEU A 89 -0.56 8.62 -3.23
CA LEU A 89 -0.80 9.31 -1.97
C LEU A 89 0.20 10.45 -1.74
N ILE A 90 1.49 10.22 -2.00
CA ILE A 90 2.54 11.24 -1.91
C ILE A 90 2.24 12.40 -2.86
N ARG A 91 1.92 12.11 -4.13
CA ARG A 91 1.56 13.15 -5.12
C ARG A 91 0.32 13.94 -4.73
N TRP A 92 -0.68 13.26 -4.15
CA TRP A 92 -1.88 13.90 -3.66
C TRP A 92 -1.61 14.80 -2.46
N ALA A 93 -0.78 14.34 -1.51
CA ALA A 93 -0.37 15.13 -0.35
C ALA A 93 0.43 16.36 -0.79
N ASP A 94 1.39 16.17 -1.70
CA ASP A 94 2.18 17.26 -2.31
C ASP A 94 1.28 18.28 -2.99
N ALA A 95 0.33 17.85 -3.83
CA ALA A 95 -0.61 18.76 -4.49
C ALA A 95 -1.49 19.53 -3.49
N ARG A 96 -1.91 18.89 -2.39
CA ARG A 96 -2.72 19.52 -1.34
C ARG A 96 -1.92 20.58 -0.57
N VAL A 97 -0.68 20.28 -0.21
CA VAL A 97 0.21 21.24 0.45
C VAL A 97 0.58 22.37 -0.50
N ALA A 98 0.87 22.08 -1.77
CA ALA A 98 1.10 23.09 -2.81
C ALA A 98 -0.08 24.05 -2.93
N HIS A 99 -1.31 23.52 -2.97
CA HIS A 99 -2.52 24.33 -3.07
C HIS A 99 -2.73 25.19 -1.82
N ARG A 100 -2.49 24.65 -0.62
CA ARG A 100 -2.74 25.36 0.65
C ARG A 100 -1.69 26.41 0.99
N PHE A 101 -0.41 26.11 0.74
CA PHE A 101 0.73 26.91 1.21
C PHE A 101 1.52 27.60 0.11
N ALA A 102 1.38 27.20 -1.15
CA ALA A 102 2.17 27.72 -2.26
C ALA A 102 1.34 28.22 -3.45
N GLY A 103 0.02 28.40 -3.27
CA GLY A 103 -0.87 28.89 -4.33
C GLY A 103 -0.99 27.95 -5.54
N GLY A 104 -0.64 26.67 -5.39
CA GLY A 104 -0.72 25.68 -6.46
C GLY A 104 -2.15 25.45 -6.96
N PRO A 105 -2.33 24.89 -8.18
CA PRO A 105 -3.65 24.63 -8.73
C PRO A 105 -4.46 23.67 -7.83
N PRO A 106 -5.80 23.79 -7.81
CA PRO A 106 -6.64 22.93 -6.98
C PRO A 106 -6.49 21.46 -7.39
N PRO A 107 -6.51 20.51 -6.43
CA PRO A 107 -6.40 19.09 -6.73
C PRO A 107 -7.51 18.66 -7.70
N ARG A 108 -7.10 18.05 -8.82
CA ARG A 108 -8.00 17.70 -9.93
C ARG A 108 -9.08 16.73 -9.44
N LYS A 109 -10.33 17.20 -9.36
CA LYS A 109 -11.48 16.37 -8.97
C LYS A 109 -11.84 15.44 -10.13
N VAL A 110 -11.97 14.14 -9.85
CA VAL A 110 -12.52 13.18 -10.81
C VAL A 110 -13.99 13.55 -11.04
N PRO A 111 -14.47 13.65 -12.29
CA PRO A 111 -15.88 13.92 -12.58
C PRO A 111 -16.80 12.90 -11.91
N LYS A 112 -17.99 13.35 -11.46
CA LYS A 112 -18.94 12.52 -10.69
C LYS A 112 -19.65 11.44 -11.52
N SER A 113 -19.70 11.60 -12.85
CA SER A 113 -20.38 10.68 -13.76
C SER A 113 -19.70 10.63 -15.13
N GLY A 114 -20.06 9.63 -15.95
CA GLY A 114 -19.61 9.52 -17.34
C GLY A 114 -18.43 8.57 -17.59
N PRO A 115 -17.90 8.54 -18.83
CA PRO A 115 -16.89 7.56 -19.26
C PRO A 115 -15.54 7.76 -18.56
N VAL A 116 -15.22 9.00 -18.21
CA VAL A 116 -14.01 9.34 -17.46
C VAL A 116 -14.02 8.74 -16.06
N ARG A 117 -15.18 8.70 -15.38
CA ARG A 117 -15.31 8.06 -14.06
C ARG A 117 -15.18 6.55 -14.16
N LEU A 118 -15.79 5.93 -15.18
CA LEU A 118 -15.68 4.49 -15.39
C LEU A 118 -14.22 4.08 -15.66
N ALA A 119 -13.52 4.80 -16.52
CA ALA A 119 -12.09 4.57 -16.77
C ALA A 119 -11.24 4.74 -15.50
N HIS A 120 -11.61 5.69 -14.62
CA HIS A 120 -10.96 5.84 -13.32
C HIS A 120 -11.19 4.63 -12.41
N GLU A 121 -12.43 4.13 -12.27
CA GLU A 121 -12.73 2.94 -11.46
C GLU A 121 -11.98 1.70 -11.97
N TRP A 122 -11.93 1.49 -13.29
CA TRP A 122 -11.14 0.40 -13.88
C TRP A 122 -9.64 0.53 -13.58
N ARG A 123 -9.13 1.76 -13.54
CA ARG A 123 -7.73 2.02 -13.21
C ARG A 123 -7.44 1.79 -11.73
N GLU A 124 -8.36 2.17 -10.83
CA GLU A 124 -8.25 1.87 -9.40
C GLU A 124 -8.37 0.36 -9.12
N TRP A 125 -9.25 -0.35 -9.85
CA TRP A 125 -9.32 -1.80 -9.78
C TRP A 125 -8.03 -2.46 -10.27
N GLY A 126 -7.47 -2.00 -11.40
CA GLY A 126 -6.18 -2.49 -11.89
C GLY A 126 -5.03 -2.28 -10.90
N LYS A 127 -5.05 -1.17 -10.14
CA LYS A 127 -4.12 -0.97 -9.02
C LYS A 127 -4.35 -1.96 -7.88
N CYS A 128 -5.61 -2.24 -7.52
CA CYS A 128 -5.92 -3.25 -6.51
C CYS A 128 -5.37 -4.63 -6.90
N VAL A 129 -5.55 -5.02 -8.18
CA VAL A 129 -4.99 -6.27 -8.72
C VAL A 129 -3.46 -6.26 -8.65
N ALA A 130 -2.82 -5.16 -9.06
CA ALA A 130 -1.37 -5.03 -8.98
C ALA A 130 -0.84 -5.09 -7.54
N ALA A 131 -1.56 -4.49 -6.58
CA ALA A 131 -1.19 -4.52 -5.16
C ALA A 131 -1.26 -5.95 -4.61
N CYS A 132 -2.33 -6.68 -4.95
CA CYS A 132 -2.48 -8.08 -4.58
C CYS A 132 -1.42 -8.97 -5.25
N ALA A 133 -1.05 -8.68 -6.51
CA ALA A 133 0.03 -9.41 -7.19
C ALA A 133 1.39 -9.20 -6.52
N ILE A 134 1.70 -7.96 -6.08
CA ILE A 134 2.93 -7.66 -5.33
C ILE A 134 2.90 -8.35 -3.96
N ALA A 135 1.77 -8.32 -3.25
CA ALA A 135 1.62 -9.03 -1.98
C ALA A 135 1.83 -10.55 -2.15
N ALA A 136 1.22 -11.15 -3.18
CA ALA A 136 1.43 -12.55 -3.52
C ALA A 136 2.90 -12.85 -3.85
N ALA A 137 3.56 -12.00 -4.64
CA ALA A 137 4.98 -12.13 -4.95
C ALA A 137 5.88 -12.03 -3.71
N ALA A 138 5.55 -11.16 -2.75
CA ALA A 138 6.27 -11.06 -1.49
C ALA A 138 6.07 -12.31 -0.61
N ILE A 139 4.86 -12.86 -0.55
CA ILE A 139 4.57 -14.13 0.14
C ILE A 139 5.35 -15.29 -0.50
N LEU A 140 5.32 -15.36 -1.83
CA LEU A 140 6.11 -16.29 -2.65
C LEU A 140 7.60 -16.22 -2.32
N PHE A 141 8.15 -15.01 -2.30
CA PHE A 141 9.54 -14.75 -1.98
C PHE A 141 9.89 -15.22 -0.56
N LEU A 142 9.11 -14.81 0.44
CA LEU A 142 9.31 -15.24 1.83
C LEU A 142 9.22 -16.76 1.99
N SER A 143 8.42 -17.44 1.17
CA SER A 143 8.18 -18.87 1.34
C SER A 143 9.17 -19.76 0.60
N TYR A 144 9.64 -19.35 -0.57
CA TYR A 144 10.63 -20.12 -1.34
C TYR A 144 12.08 -19.75 -1.01
N VAL A 145 12.35 -18.51 -0.60
CA VAL A 145 13.72 -18.03 -0.37
C VAL A 145 14.12 -18.11 1.10
N VAL A 146 13.14 -18.02 2.01
CA VAL A 146 13.39 -17.90 3.46
C VAL A 146 12.74 -19.03 4.26
N GLY A 147 11.52 -19.44 3.91
CA GLY A 147 10.75 -20.45 4.64
C GLY A 147 11.04 -21.90 4.25
N THR A 148 10.75 -22.82 5.18
CA THR A 148 10.57 -24.25 4.90
C THR A 148 9.09 -24.53 4.60
N PRO A 149 8.74 -25.48 3.70
CA PRO A 149 7.37 -25.70 3.24
C PRO A 149 6.33 -25.80 4.37
N ASP A 150 6.66 -26.52 5.45
CA ASP A 150 5.77 -26.72 6.61
C ASP A 150 5.45 -25.43 7.40
N ARG A 151 6.33 -24.42 7.34
CA ARG A 151 6.19 -23.17 8.12
C ARG A 151 5.48 -22.06 7.36
N THR A 152 5.43 -22.17 6.04
CA THR A 152 4.85 -21.14 5.17
C THR A 152 3.57 -21.58 4.47
N GLU A 153 3.12 -22.83 4.63
CA GLU A 153 1.82 -23.27 4.10
C GLU A 153 0.66 -22.40 4.59
N ALA A 154 0.63 -22.04 5.88
CA ALA A 154 -0.41 -21.20 6.46
C ALA A 154 -0.49 -19.82 5.78
N LEU A 155 0.66 -19.22 5.44
CA LEU A 155 0.74 -17.95 4.74
C LEU A 155 0.02 -18.00 3.39
N TRP A 156 0.15 -19.07 2.63
CA TRP A 156 -0.45 -19.17 1.29
C TRP A 156 -1.90 -19.60 1.35
N ARG A 157 -2.19 -20.59 2.18
CA ARG A 157 -3.52 -21.19 2.30
C ARG A 157 -4.53 -20.20 2.86
N ASP A 158 -4.12 -19.35 3.80
CA ASP A 158 -5.01 -18.37 4.42
C ASP A 158 -4.98 -16.99 3.76
N CYS A 159 -3.87 -16.60 3.13
CA CYS A 159 -3.75 -15.26 2.55
C CYS A 159 -4.23 -15.17 1.10
N LEU A 160 -4.02 -16.19 0.26
CA LEU A 160 -4.47 -16.17 -1.14
C LEU A 160 -6.00 -16.00 -1.27
N PRO A 161 -6.85 -16.72 -0.52
CA PRO A 161 -8.30 -16.53 -0.59
C PRO A 161 -8.72 -15.12 -0.15
N ARG A 162 -7.96 -14.49 0.77
CA ARG A 162 -8.23 -13.12 1.23
C ARG A 162 -7.86 -12.08 0.17
N LEU A 163 -6.77 -12.30 -0.58
CA LEU A 163 -6.40 -11.45 -1.72
C LEU A 163 -7.46 -11.54 -2.82
N GLU A 164 -7.93 -12.75 -3.13
CA GLU A 164 -9.03 -12.96 -4.09
C GLU A 164 -10.33 -12.29 -3.62
N LEU A 165 -10.68 -12.42 -2.34
CA LEU A 165 -11.83 -11.73 -1.75
C LEU A 165 -11.68 -10.21 -1.86
N LEU A 166 -10.51 -9.65 -1.56
CA LEU A 166 -10.22 -8.22 -1.70
C LEU A 166 -10.43 -7.73 -3.14
N ILE A 167 -9.88 -8.46 -4.11
CA ILE A 167 -10.05 -8.15 -5.55
C ILE A 167 -11.52 -8.23 -5.93
N GLY A 168 -12.22 -9.29 -5.50
CA GLY A 168 -13.62 -9.54 -5.83
C GLY A 168 -14.56 -8.49 -5.23
N VAL A 169 -14.40 -8.18 -3.95
CA VAL A 169 -15.18 -7.14 -3.25
C VAL A 169 -14.96 -5.78 -3.91
N TRP A 170 -13.72 -5.42 -4.22
CA TRP A 170 -13.41 -4.15 -4.90
C TRP A 170 -13.97 -4.10 -6.33
N PHE A 171 -13.94 -5.24 -7.05
CA PHE A 171 -14.53 -5.36 -8.38
C PHE A 171 -16.04 -5.12 -8.35
N VAL A 172 -16.74 -5.70 -7.37
CA VAL A 172 -18.18 -5.53 -7.20
C VAL A 172 -18.52 -4.08 -6.88
N LEU A 173 -17.83 -3.47 -5.91
CA LEU A 173 -18.09 -2.11 -5.45
C LEU A 173 -17.73 -1.02 -6.49
N GLY A 174 -16.69 -1.24 -7.29
CA GLY A 174 -16.21 -0.26 -8.28
C GLY A 174 -16.79 -0.48 -9.68
N PRO A 175 -16.06 -1.18 -10.56
CA PRO A 175 -16.40 -1.29 -11.98
C PRO A 175 -17.75 -1.99 -12.22
N LEU A 176 -18.08 -3.05 -11.49
CA LEU A 176 -19.32 -3.81 -11.72
C LEU A 176 -20.57 -2.99 -11.37
N TRP A 177 -20.59 -2.35 -10.20
CA TRP A 177 -21.70 -1.49 -9.78
C TRP A 177 -21.93 -0.33 -10.76
N LYS A 178 -20.85 0.29 -11.24
CA LYS A 178 -20.94 1.40 -12.20
C LYS A 178 -21.37 0.99 -13.60
N LEU A 179 -21.05 -0.23 -14.03
CA LEU A 179 -21.55 -0.80 -15.29
C LEU A 179 -23.06 -1.10 -15.20
N LEU A 180 -23.55 -1.55 -14.04
CA LEU A 180 -24.98 -1.76 -13.78
C LEU A 180 -25.77 -0.44 -13.72
N ASP A 181 -25.20 0.58 -13.07
CA ASP A 181 -25.77 1.93 -12.96
C ASP A 181 -25.95 2.60 -14.34
N ARG A 182 -25.00 2.40 -15.27
CA ARG A 182 -25.11 2.89 -16.66
C ARG A 182 -26.29 2.31 -17.42
N ARG A 183 -26.63 1.02 -17.24
CA ARG A 183 -27.74 0.39 -17.97
C ARG A 183 -29.10 0.98 -17.58
N LYS A 184 -29.24 1.43 -16.32
CA LYS A 184 -30.49 2.01 -15.80
C LYS A 184 -30.81 3.41 -16.35
N VAL A 185 -29.84 4.12 -16.91
CA VAL A 185 -30.03 5.48 -17.46
C VAL A 185 -30.37 5.48 -18.95
N SER A 186 -30.17 4.34 -19.63
CA SER A 186 -30.38 4.16 -21.07
C SER A 186 -31.60 3.28 -21.41
N ALA A 187 -32.44 2.95 -20.44
CA ALA A 187 -33.69 2.20 -20.57
C ALA A 187 -34.84 3.06 -20.02
#